data_AF-A0ABD0BR95-F1
#
_entry.id   AF-A0ABD0BR95-F1
#
_cell.length_a   1.000
_cell.length_b   1.000
_cell.length_c   1.000
_cell.angle_alpha   90.00
_cell.angle_beta   90.00
_cell.angle_gamma   90.00
#
_symmetry.space_group_name_H-M   'P 1'
#
loop_
_entity.id
_entity.type
_entity.pdbx_description
1 polymer ?
#
loop_
_entity_poly.entity_id
_entity_poly.type
_entity_poly.pdbx_seq_one_letter_code
_entity_poly.pdbx_strand_id
1 'polypeptide(L)'
;MLTLIRAGLYTSVQDAGRFGLRQSGVSYCGALDRPSLEIANLLVGNAGSTAALEITLGQCVIEFGQETWFALTGAGCDAMLDGKAVWTGWRLRAKAGQRLTLKRPLHGVRSYLAVAGGIDVPEVLGSSSTDQKAGMGGHEGRLLRDGDRLRIKTSTRHFTTTQGVKQLLWGNVIRALPGPEYHEFDEAAKESFWRSPWKISPQSNRMGYRLQGQPLTRTTDRELLSHGLLPGVIQVPGNGQPIVLMNDAQTTGGYPRIACIIEADRYHLAQIPLGQPIHFVQCSLEEALKARQDQQRYLDQLAWRLDGKD
;
A
#
# COMPACT_ATOMS: atom_id res chain seq x y z
N MET A 1 7.50 18.92 -13.76
CA MET A 1 8.34 18.66 -12.57
C MET A 1 7.48 18.78 -11.32
N LEU A 2 7.72 17.96 -10.30
CA LEU A 2 7.24 18.12 -8.93
C LEU A 2 8.43 18.46 -8.03
N THR A 3 8.32 19.51 -7.23
CA THR A 3 9.35 19.88 -6.24
C THR A 3 8.82 19.59 -4.84
N LEU A 4 9.57 18.80 -4.07
CA LEU A 4 9.23 18.46 -2.69
C LEU A 4 9.69 19.62 -1.79
N ILE A 5 8.79 20.53 -1.45
CA ILE A 5 9.09 21.60 -0.48
C ILE A 5 9.25 21.01 0.92
N ARG A 6 8.39 20.04 1.25
CA ARG A 6 8.49 19.21 2.45
C ARG A 6 8.12 17.78 2.08
N ALA A 7 9.04 16.82 2.23
CA ALA A 7 8.80 15.44 1.84
C ALA A 7 7.92 14.66 2.83
N GLY A 8 7.91 15.05 4.11
CA GLY A 8 7.18 14.34 5.16
C GLY A 8 8.01 13.22 5.81
N LEU A 9 7.35 12.33 6.56
CA LEU A 9 8.04 11.33 7.38
C LEU A 9 8.59 10.16 6.55
N TYR A 10 7.77 9.63 5.65
CA TYR A 10 8.09 8.43 4.89
C TYR A 10 7.36 8.48 3.54
N THR A 11 7.96 9.19 2.60
CA THR A 11 7.44 9.39 1.24
C THR A 11 8.37 8.76 0.23
N SER A 12 7.82 7.97 -0.69
CA SER A 12 8.59 7.24 -1.70
C SER A 12 7.83 7.14 -3.02
N VAL A 13 8.56 6.91 -4.11
CA VAL A 13 7.96 6.56 -5.40
C VAL A 13 7.60 5.07 -5.38
N GLN A 14 6.35 4.76 -5.64
CA GLN A 14 5.83 3.40 -5.69
C GLN A 14 5.01 3.19 -6.97
N ASP A 15 5.18 2.02 -7.56
CA ASP A 15 4.33 1.52 -8.65
C ASP A 15 3.62 0.23 -8.19
N ALA A 16 3.14 -0.61 -9.11
CA ALA A 16 2.51 -1.88 -8.76
C ALA A 16 3.48 -2.90 -8.11
N GLY A 17 4.79 -2.78 -8.38
CA GLY A 17 5.84 -3.64 -7.85
C GLY A 17 6.71 -4.31 -8.92
N ARG A 18 7.70 -5.04 -8.42
CA ARG A 18 8.78 -5.72 -9.14
C ARG A 18 8.56 -7.23 -9.13
N PHE A 19 7.93 -7.74 -10.18
CA PHE A 19 7.50 -9.14 -10.24
C PHE A 19 8.53 -10.04 -10.94
N GLY A 20 8.41 -11.36 -10.73
CA GLY A 20 9.26 -12.37 -11.40
C GLY A 20 10.62 -12.66 -10.76
N LEU A 21 11.02 -11.93 -9.72
CA LEU A 21 12.39 -11.99 -9.17
C LEU A 21 12.49 -12.57 -7.75
N ARG A 22 11.38 -13.06 -7.19
CA ARG A 22 11.35 -13.57 -5.80
C ARG A 22 12.23 -14.78 -5.57
N GLN A 23 12.41 -15.61 -6.59
CA GLN A 23 13.34 -16.75 -6.54
C GLN A 23 14.79 -16.28 -6.31
N SER A 24 15.13 -15.06 -6.74
CA SER A 24 16.46 -14.45 -6.60
C SER A 24 16.59 -13.58 -5.34
N GLY A 25 15.65 -13.69 -4.38
CA GLY A 25 15.71 -12.93 -3.14
C GLY A 25 15.19 -11.49 -3.21
N VAL A 26 14.60 -11.08 -4.34
CA VAL A 26 14.12 -9.70 -4.53
C VAL A 26 12.66 -9.56 -4.09
N SER A 27 12.40 -8.63 -3.16
CA SER A 27 11.05 -8.24 -2.75
C SER A 27 10.35 -7.46 -3.86
N TYR A 28 9.04 -7.70 -4.05
CA TYR A 28 8.34 -7.01 -5.13
C TYR A 28 7.99 -5.55 -4.78
N CYS A 29 7.96 -5.15 -3.50
CA CYS A 29 7.68 -3.76 -3.10
C CYS A 29 6.35 -3.21 -3.65
N GLY A 30 6.28 -1.96 -4.10
CA GLY A 30 5.04 -1.36 -4.60
C GLY A 30 4.13 -0.82 -3.51
N ALA A 31 3.02 -0.20 -3.94
CA ALA A 31 2.05 0.39 -3.02
C ALA A 31 1.49 -0.64 -2.04
N LEU A 32 1.43 -0.28 -0.75
CA LEU A 32 0.79 -1.12 0.27
C LEU A 32 -0.73 -1.12 0.14
N ASP A 33 -1.32 0.02 -0.21
CA ASP A 33 -2.72 0.16 -0.62
C ASP A 33 -2.77 0.26 -2.14
N ARG A 34 -2.65 -0.90 -2.79
CA ARG A 34 -2.65 -1.01 -4.25
C ARG A 34 -3.93 -0.46 -4.90
N PRO A 35 -5.15 -0.72 -4.39
CA PRO A 35 -6.35 -0.10 -4.95
C PRO A 35 -6.29 1.44 -4.93
N SER A 36 -5.80 2.06 -3.86
CA SER A 36 -5.67 3.52 -3.81
C SER A 36 -4.70 4.06 -4.87
N LEU A 37 -3.54 3.42 -5.06
CA LEU A 37 -2.60 3.75 -6.14
C LEU A 37 -3.28 3.67 -7.51
N GLU A 38 -3.94 2.55 -7.80
CA GLU A 38 -4.58 2.31 -9.09
C GLU A 38 -5.68 3.33 -9.37
N ILE A 39 -6.55 3.62 -8.38
CA ILE A 39 -7.60 4.63 -8.50
C ILE A 39 -7.00 6.02 -8.79
N ALA A 40 -5.90 6.40 -8.12
CA ALA A 40 -5.25 7.69 -8.36
C ALA A 40 -4.72 7.78 -9.80
N ASN A 41 -4.08 6.73 -10.28
CA ASN A 41 -3.55 6.67 -11.65
C ASN A 41 -4.67 6.70 -12.70
N LEU A 42 -5.73 5.91 -12.51
CA LEU A 42 -6.87 5.88 -13.43
C LEU A 42 -7.53 7.25 -13.52
N LEU A 43 -7.69 7.96 -12.39
CA LEU A 43 -8.29 9.31 -12.37
C LEU A 43 -7.55 10.30 -13.30
N VAL A 44 -6.22 10.20 -13.36
CA VAL A 44 -5.37 11.08 -14.19
C VAL A 44 -5.03 10.48 -15.56
N GLY A 45 -5.67 9.37 -15.95
CA GLY A 45 -5.53 8.74 -17.26
C GLY A 45 -4.30 7.87 -17.46
N ASN A 46 -3.58 7.53 -16.39
CA ASN A 46 -2.46 6.61 -16.46
C ASN A 46 -2.95 5.16 -16.38
N ALA A 47 -2.09 4.20 -16.79
CA ALA A 47 -2.30 2.81 -16.40
C ALA A 47 -2.28 2.70 -14.86
N GLY A 48 -3.15 1.86 -14.28
CA GLY A 48 -3.28 1.74 -12.81
C GLY A 48 -1.96 1.44 -12.08
N SER A 49 -1.06 0.71 -12.73
CA SER A 49 0.25 0.34 -12.20
C SER A 49 1.32 1.44 -12.26
N THR A 50 1.01 2.63 -12.79
CA THR A 50 2.00 3.70 -13.02
C THR A 50 2.61 4.22 -11.72
N ALA A 51 3.88 4.64 -11.77
CA ALA A 51 4.58 5.19 -10.61
C ALA A 51 3.91 6.49 -10.10
N ALA A 52 3.62 6.51 -8.80
CA ALA A 52 3.07 7.63 -8.06
C ALA A 52 3.73 7.74 -6.67
N LEU A 53 3.44 8.81 -5.93
CA LEU A 53 3.98 8.97 -4.58
C LEU A 53 3.13 8.22 -3.56
N GLU A 54 3.74 7.36 -2.75
CA GLU A 54 3.15 6.89 -1.49
C GLU A 54 3.63 7.79 -0.35
N ILE A 55 2.70 8.39 0.39
CA ILE A 55 2.94 9.38 1.44
C ILE A 55 2.39 8.85 2.77
N THR A 56 3.26 8.65 3.76
CA THR A 56 2.87 8.16 5.09
C THR A 56 2.62 9.31 6.06
N LEU A 57 1.44 9.36 6.66
CA LEU A 57 0.97 10.37 7.63
C LEU A 57 0.99 11.81 7.10
N GLY A 58 0.81 11.98 5.79
CA GLY A 58 0.72 13.27 5.12
C GLY A 58 1.93 14.15 5.40
N GLN A 59 1.69 15.38 5.87
CA GLN A 59 2.73 16.37 6.21
C GLN A 59 3.73 16.61 5.07
N CYS A 60 3.19 16.63 3.85
CA CYS A 60 3.94 16.75 2.61
C CYS A 60 3.51 18.03 1.89
N VAL A 61 4.45 18.79 1.36
CA VAL A 61 4.21 20.00 0.57
C VAL A 61 4.92 19.88 -0.75
N ILE A 62 4.15 19.97 -1.84
CA ILE A 62 4.61 19.69 -3.20
C ILE A 62 4.25 20.87 -4.08
N GLU A 63 5.24 21.44 -4.77
CA GLU A 63 5.05 22.49 -5.75
C GLU A 63 5.01 21.89 -7.17
N PHE A 64 4.01 22.28 -7.95
CA PHE A 64 3.88 21.86 -9.34
C PHE A 64 4.67 22.81 -10.25
N GLY A 65 5.75 22.34 -10.87
CA GLY A 65 6.56 23.15 -11.79
C GLY A 65 5.94 23.37 -13.17
N GLN A 66 4.82 22.71 -13.46
CA GLN A 66 4.07 22.85 -14.72
C GLN A 66 2.58 22.64 -14.46
N GLU A 67 1.75 23.09 -15.37
CA GLU A 67 0.34 22.73 -15.34
C GLU A 67 0.16 21.21 -15.55
N THR A 68 -0.66 20.57 -14.72
CA THR A 68 -0.95 19.15 -14.82
C THR A 68 -2.29 18.79 -14.17
N TRP A 69 -2.80 17.60 -14.49
CA TRP A 69 -3.87 16.95 -13.73
C TRP A 69 -3.24 16.04 -12.68
N PHE A 70 -3.81 16.03 -11.48
CA PHE A 70 -3.37 15.19 -10.37
C PHE A 70 -4.58 14.57 -9.67
N ALA A 71 -4.34 13.54 -8.88
CA ALA A 71 -5.33 12.93 -8.01
C ALA A 71 -4.71 12.54 -6.68
N LEU A 72 -5.48 12.69 -5.61
CA LEU A 72 -5.16 12.17 -4.28
C LEU A 72 -6.12 11.03 -3.95
N THR A 73 -5.60 9.94 -3.38
CA THR A 73 -6.38 8.81 -2.83
C THR A 73 -5.77 8.32 -1.52
N GLY A 74 -6.38 7.32 -0.90
CA GLY A 74 -5.94 6.82 0.41
C GLY A 74 -6.40 7.75 1.54
N ALA A 75 -5.61 7.83 2.60
CA ALA A 75 -5.91 8.63 3.79
C ALA A 75 -6.16 10.11 3.44
N GLY A 76 -7.27 10.66 3.92
CA GLY A 76 -7.59 12.08 3.77
C GLY A 76 -6.73 12.95 4.69
N CYS A 77 -6.00 13.91 4.11
CA CYS A 77 -5.01 14.73 4.81
C CYS A 77 -5.37 16.24 4.82
N ASP A 78 -6.67 16.58 4.75
CA ASP A 78 -7.16 17.97 4.64
C ASP A 78 -6.35 18.80 3.64
N ALA A 79 -6.21 18.25 2.43
CA ALA A 79 -5.28 18.76 1.44
C ALA A 79 -5.74 20.13 0.92
N MET A 80 -4.76 21.02 0.69
CA MET A 80 -5.00 22.37 0.19
C MET A 80 -4.11 22.65 -1.02
N LEU A 81 -4.69 23.17 -2.10
CA LEU A 81 -3.97 23.70 -3.26
C LEU A 81 -4.02 25.24 -3.20
N ASP A 82 -2.90 25.87 -2.86
CA ASP A 82 -2.81 27.32 -2.58
C ASP A 82 -3.93 27.82 -1.63
N GLY A 83 -4.12 27.10 -0.53
CA GLY A 83 -5.12 27.43 0.48
C GLY A 83 -6.57 27.02 0.15
N LYS A 84 -6.85 26.55 -1.08
CA LYS A 84 -8.16 26.00 -1.43
C LYS A 84 -8.23 24.52 -1.11
N ALA A 85 -9.25 24.11 -0.35
CA ALA A 85 -9.45 22.71 0.01
C ALA A 85 -9.67 21.83 -1.25
N VAL A 86 -9.01 20.68 -1.28
CA VAL A 86 -9.18 19.65 -2.29
C VAL A 86 -9.36 18.28 -1.63
N TRP A 87 -10.13 17.40 -2.28
CA TRP A 87 -10.56 16.13 -1.68
C TRP A 87 -10.01 14.93 -2.43
N THR A 88 -9.91 13.80 -1.73
CA THR A 88 -9.46 12.53 -2.31
C THR A 88 -10.52 11.94 -3.25
N GLY A 89 -10.10 11.11 -4.22
CA GLY A 89 -10.98 10.46 -5.18
C GLY A 89 -11.43 11.34 -6.35
N TRP A 90 -10.70 12.43 -6.62
CA TRP A 90 -11.00 13.36 -7.73
C TRP A 90 -9.80 13.58 -8.63
N ARG A 91 -10.06 13.69 -9.94
CA ARG A 91 -9.16 14.29 -10.91
C ARG A 91 -9.24 15.82 -10.76
N LEU A 92 -8.12 16.44 -10.44
CA LEU A 92 -7.98 17.86 -10.10
C LEU A 92 -6.90 18.50 -10.97
N ARG A 93 -7.01 19.80 -11.23
CA ARG A 93 -6.03 20.56 -12.02
C ARG A 93 -5.15 21.39 -11.11
N ALA A 94 -3.85 21.36 -11.33
CA ALA A 94 -2.88 22.27 -10.73
C ALA A 94 -2.20 23.08 -11.83
N LYS A 95 -2.08 24.40 -11.62
CA LYS A 95 -1.29 25.29 -12.48
C LYS A 95 0.18 25.26 -12.05
N ALA A 96 1.06 25.70 -12.94
CA ALA A 96 2.46 25.91 -12.61
C ALA A 96 2.61 26.90 -11.44
N GLY A 97 3.50 26.59 -10.50
CA GLY A 97 3.78 27.36 -9.29
C GLY A 97 2.85 27.07 -8.11
N GLN A 98 1.74 26.34 -8.29
CA GLN A 98 0.82 26.04 -7.19
C GLN A 98 1.40 25.02 -6.22
N ARG A 99 1.03 25.14 -4.95
CA ARG A 99 1.49 24.25 -3.88
C ARG A 99 0.36 23.43 -3.30
N LEU A 100 0.52 22.11 -3.36
CA LEU A 100 -0.32 21.15 -2.67
C LEU A 100 0.25 20.85 -1.29
N THR A 101 -0.51 21.15 -0.25
CA THR A 101 -0.15 20.92 1.16
C THR A 101 -1.04 19.83 1.73
N LEU A 102 -0.46 18.74 2.21
CA LEU A 102 -1.12 17.68 2.97
C LEU A 102 -0.79 17.85 4.45
N LYS A 103 -1.81 17.91 5.31
CA LYS A 103 -1.65 17.88 6.76
C LYS A 103 -1.52 16.43 7.25
N ARG A 104 -1.41 16.25 8.57
CA ARG A 104 -1.49 14.92 9.18
C ARG A 104 -2.94 14.42 9.09
N PRO A 105 -3.19 13.17 8.64
CA PRO A 105 -4.54 12.62 8.60
C PRO A 105 -5.07 12.32 10.01
N LEU A 106 -6.38 12.49 10.21
CA LEU A 106 -7.10 12.04 11.41
C LEU A 106 -7.44 10.54 11.36
N HIS A 107 -7.69 10.03 10.15
CA HIS A 107 -8.01 8.62 9.87
C HIS A 107 -7.16 8.10 8.71
N GLY A 108 -6.78 6.83 8.76
CA GLY A 108 -5.89 6.24 7.76
C GLY A 108 -4.41 6.57 8.02
N VAL A 109 -3.53 6.03 7.17
CA VAL A 109 -2.08 6.18 7.29
C VAL A 109 -1.42 6.62 6.00
N ARG A 110 -1.81 6.06 4.85
CA ARG A 110 -1.11 6.24 3.57
C ARG A 110 -1.98 6.95 2.55
N SER A 111 -1.46 8.02 1.99
CA SER A 111 -2.06 8.74 0.86
C SER A 111 -1.25 8.49 -0.40
N TYR A 112 -1.89 8.57 -1.55
CA TYR A 112 -1.23 8.43 -2.84
C TYR A 112 -1.47 9.67 -3.70
N LEU A 113 -0.40 10.18 -4.31
CA LEU A 113 -0.46 11.29 -5.26
C LEU A 113 0.00 10.82 -6.64
N ALA A 114 -0.95 10.74 -7.57
CA ALA A 114 -0.67 10.52 -8.97
C ALA A 114 -0.77 11.83 -9.76
N VAL A 115 0.03 11.93 -10.83
CA VAL A 115 -0.01 13.04 -11.79
C VAL A 115 -0.13 12.48 -13.20
N ALA A 116 -0.82 13.20 -14.09
CA ALA A 116 -1.00 12.78 -15.47
C ALA A 116 0.35 12.59 -16.17
N GLY A 117 0.52 11.47 -16.86
CA GLY A 117 1.78 11.01 -17.46
C GLY A 117 2.62 10.13 -16.52
N GLY A 118 2.47 10.30 -15.21
CA GLY A 118 3.22 9.55 -14.20
C GLY A 118 4.60 10.15 -13.90
N ILE A 119 5.23 9.64 -12.84
CA ILE A 119 6.56 10.09 -12.41
C ILE A 119 7.63 9.48 -13.31
N ASP A 120 8.54 10.32 -13.80
CA ASP A 120 9.64 9.91 -14.65
C ASP A 120 10.88 9.56 -13.81
N VAL A 121 10.96 8.30 -13.39
CA VAL A 121 12.13 7.70 -12.76
C VAL A 121 12.56 6.44 -13.53
N PRO A 122 13.85 6.05 -13.48
CA PRO A 122 14.31 4.82 -14.12
C PRO A 122 13.63 3.58 -13.53
N GLU A 123 13.23 2.66 -14.39
CA GLU A 123 12.81 1.33 -13.98
C GLU A 123 14.04 0.48 -13.64
N VAL A 124 14.12 0.01 -12.41
CA VAL A 124 15.16 -0.91 -11.96
C VAL A 124 14.53 -2.29 -11.85
N LEU A 125 15.05 -3.24 -12.66
CA LEU A 125 14.52 -4.60 -12.75
C LEU A 125 13.01 -4.65 -13.11
N GLY A 126 12.59 -3.80 -14.05
CA GLY A 126 11.20 -3.75 -14.56
C GLY A 126 10.19 -3.08 -13.62
N SER A 127 10.65 -2.25 -12.68
CA SER A 127 9.77 -1.51 -11.76
C SER A 127 10.42 -0.22 -11.27
N SER A 128 9.60 0.81 -11.09
CA SER A 128 9.91 2.10 -10.48
C SER A 128 9.73 2.11 -8.95
N SER A 129 9.29 1.00 -8.33
CA SER A 129 9.10 0.93 -6.88
C SER A 129 10.42 1.05 -6.12
N THR A 130 10.40 1.91 -5.10
CA THR A 130 11.52 2.10 -4.17
C THR A 130 11.60 0.90 -3.22
N ASP A 131 12.72 0.18 -3.28
CA ASP A 131 13.14 -0.80 -2.27
C ASP A 131 14.23 -0.14 -1.40
N GLN A 132 13.84 0.34 -0.23
CA GLN A 132 14.76 1.04 0.67
C GLN A 132 15.81 0.10 1.27
N LYS A 133 15.48 -1.17 1.48
CA LYS A 133 16.41 -2.12 2.08
C LYS A 133 17.51 -2.49 1.08
N ALA A 134 17.15 -2.69 -0.18
CA ALA A 134 18.09 -2.96 -1.25
C ALA A 134 18.74 -1.69 -1.83
N GLY A 135 18.22 -0.50 -1.51
CA GLY A 135 18.75 0.78 -2.00
C GLY A 135 18.54 0.96 -3.49
N MET A 136 17.37 0.56 -4.03
CA MET A 136 17.12 0.57 -5.48
C MET A 136 15.71 1.04 -5.86
N GLY A 137 15.56 1.46 -7.12
CA GLY A 137 14.28 1.94 -7.68
C GLY A 137 13.86 3.31 -7.16
N GLY A 138 12.75 3.83 -7.69
CA GLY A 138 12.22 5.13 -7.32
C GLY A 138 13.20 6.27 -7.53
N HIS A 139 13.34 7.14 -6.53
CA HIS A 139 14.32 8.22 -6.54
C HIS A 139 15.56 7.79 -5.75
N GLU A 140 16.59 7.33 -6.47
CA GLU A 140 17.89 6.94 -5.90
C GLU A 140 17.80 5.84 -4.81
N GLY A 141 16.77 4.99 -4.83
CA GLY A 141 16.61 3.90 -3.87
C GLY A 141 16.31 4.35 -2.44
N ARG A 142 15.86 5.59 -2.23
CA ARG A 142 15.66 6.20 -0.91
C ARG A 142 14.31 6.90 -0.78
N LEU A 143 14.01 7.29 0.46
CA LEU A 143 12.93 8.22 0.74
C LEU A 143 13.21 9.59 0.12
N LEU A 144 12.14 10.28 -0.28
CA LEU A 144 12.22 11.65 -0.74
C LEU A 144 12.62 12.59 0.40
N ARG A 145 13.27 13.69 0.04
CA ARG A 145 13.77 14.72 0.94
C ARG A 145 13.33 16.10 0.45
N ASP A 146 13.37 17.05 1.37
CA ASP A 146 13.10 18.45 1.06
C ASP A 146 14.11 18.93 0.00
N GLY A 147 13.60 19.58 -1.05
CA GLY A 147 14.37 20.05 -2.19
C GLY A 147 14.45 19.07 -3.37
N ASP A 148 14.07 17.80 -3.21
CA ASP A 148 14.06 16.83 -4.31
C ASP A 148 13.11 17.29 -5.44
N ARG A 149 13.49 16.97 -6.68
CA ARG A 149 12.73 17.33 -7.88
C ARG A 149 12.49 16.10 -8.74
N LEU A 150 11.23 15.78 -8.98
CA LEU A 150 10.82 14.63 -9.77
C LEU A 150 10.28 15.09 -11.13
N ARG A 151 10.83 14.53 -12.20
CA ARG A 151 10.30 14.76 -13.55
C ARG A 151 8.94 14.06 -13.70
N ILE A 152 8.09 14.63 -14.55
CA ILE A 152 6.78 14.08 -14.89
C ILE A 152 6.85 13.74 -16.38
N LYS A 153 6.40 12.55 -16.77
CA LYS A 153 6.32 12.18 -18.19
C LYS A 153 5.23 12.99 -18.89
N THR A 154 5.32 13.12 -20.21
CA THR A 154 4.25 13.76 -21.00
C THR A 154 2.99 12.90 -20.95
N SER A 155 1.86 13.49 -20.55
CA SER A 155 0.58 12.78 -20.59
C SER A 155 0.12 12.56 -22.02
N THR A 156 -0.45 11.38 -22.30
CA THR A 156 -1.11 11.05 -23.58
C THR A 156 -2.60 11.37 -23.58
N ARG A 157 -3.14 11.80 -22.43
CA ARG A 157 -4.56 12.13 -22.25
C ARG A 157 -4.72 13.63 -22.04
N HIS A 158 -5.75 14.19 -22.65
CA HIS A 158 -6.17 15.57 -22.43
C HIS A 158 -7.51 15.58 -21.71
N PHE A 159 -7.59 16.34 -20.62
CA PHE A 159 -8.83 16.52 -19.86
C PHE A 159 -9.19 17.99 -19.81
N THR A 160 -10.49 18.27 -19.84
CA THR A 160 -11.06 19.61 -19.67
C THR A 160 -11.83 19.75 -18.35
N THR A 161 -12.27 18.63 -17.77
CA THR A 161 -13.16 18.59 -16.60
C THR A 161 -12.59 17.76 -15.45
N THR A 162 -12.97 18.17 -14.24
CA THR A 162 -12.77 17.38 -13.01
C THR A 162 -13.78 16.24 -12.96
N GLN A 163 -13.37 15.09 -12.45
CA GLN A 163 -14.25 13.93 -12.31
C GLN A 163 -13.93 13.20 -11.00
N GLY A 164 -14.98 12.79 -10.28
CA GLY A 164 -14.87 12.08 -9.02
C GLY A 164 -15.28 10.62 -9.14
N VAL A 165 -14.65 9.77 -8.32
CA VAL A 165 -15.00 8.37 -8.16
C VAL A 165 -15.18 8.03 -6.69
N LYS A 166 -15.95 6.98 -6.42
CA LYS A 166 -15.99 6.40 -5.07
C LYS A 166 -14.65 5.72 -4.79
N GLN A 167 -14.24 5.71 -3.53
CA GLN A 167 -13.08 4.95 -3.08
C GLN A 167 -13.57 3.74 -2.28
N LEU A 168 -12.72 2.71 -2.20
CA LEU A 168 -12.99 1.57 -1.32
C LEU A 168 -12.85 2.02 0.14
N LEU A 169 -13.75 1.53 1.00
CA LEU A 169 -13.69 1.80 2.43
C LEU A 169 -12.64 0.94 3.10
N TRP A 170 -12.04 1.46 4.17
CA TRP A 170 -11.13 0.70 5.02
C TRP A 170 -11.81 0.30 6.32
N GLY A 171 -11.35 -0.82 6.89
CA GLY A 171 -11.80 -1.32 8.19
C GLY A 171 -10.67 -2.05 8.90
N ASN A 172 -10.96 -2.54 10.10
CA ASN A 172 -10.02 -3.31 10.91
C ASN A 172 -10.34 -4.81 10.97
N VAL A 173 -11.35 -5.26 10.22
CA VAL A 173 -11.73 -6.68 10.09
C VAL A 173 -11.12 -7.20 8.80
N ILE A 174 -10.29 -8.23 8.90
CA ILE A 174 -9.42 -8.70 7.80
C ILE A 174 -9.59 -10.20 7.64
N ARG A 175 -9.97 -10.65 6.44
CA ARG A 175 -10.11 -12.07 6.14
C ARG A 175 -8.76 -12.76 5.96
N ALA A 176 -8.62 -13.91 6.59
CA ALA A 176 -7.43 -14.76 6.46
C ALA A 176 -7.81 -16.24 6.33
N LEU A 177 -7.03 -16.97 5.53
CA LEU A 177 -7.08 -18.42 5.40
C LEU A 177 -6.17 -19.06 6.47
N PRO A 178 -6.56 -20.16 7.11
CA PRO A 178 -5.65 -20.96 7.93
C PRO A 178 -4.41 -21.36 7.15
N GLY A 179 -3.25 -21.26 7.78
CA GLY A 179 -1.95 -21.52 7.18
C GLY A 179 -1.54 -23.00 7.29
N PRO A 180 -0.43 -23.38 6.64
CA PRO A 180 0.04 -24.77 6.64
C PRO A 180 0.33 -25.32 8.04
N GLU A 181 0.90 -24.49 8.92
CA GLU A 181 1.22 -24.87 10.30
C GLU A 181 0.09 -24.56 11.29
N TYR A 182 -1.13 -24.23 10.83
CA TYR A 182 -2.25 -23.89 11.72
C TYR A 182 -2.59 -25.00 12.72
N HIS A 183 -2.48 -26.26 12.30
CA HIS A 183 -2.75 -27.43 13.14
C HIS A 183 -1.73 -27.63 14.28
N GLU A 184 -0.59 -26.96 14.23
CA GLU A 184 0.48 -27.04 15.24
C GLU A 184 0.27 -26.10 16.43
N PHE A 185 -0.77 -25.27 16.40
CA PHE A 185 -1.13 -24.41 17.53
C PHE A 185 -2.18 -25.11 18.40
N ASP A 186 -2.12 -24.87 19.71
CA ASP A 186 -3.16 -25.39 20.61
C ASP A 186 -4.52 -24.73 20.34
N GLU A 187 -5.60 -25.32 20.86
CA GLU A 187 -6.95 -24.80 20.59
C GLU A 187 -7.17 -23.39 21.14
N ALA A 188 -6.52 -23.04 22.27
CA ALA A 188 -6.60 -21.70 22.85
C ALA A 188 -5.93 -20.65 21.94
N ALA A 189 -4.79 -20.98 21.34
CA ALA A 189 -4.09 -20.13 20.39
C ALA A 189 -4.89 -19.96 19.08
N LYS A 190 -5.46 -21.06 18.56
CA LYS A 190 -6.36 -21.02 17.40
C LYS A 190 -7.57 -20.13 17.65
N GLU A 191 -8.24 -20.31 18.79
CA GLU A 191 -9.40 -19.50 19.16
C GLU A 191 -9.01 -18.02 19.35
N SER A 192 -7.93 -17.74 20.08
CA SER A 192 -7.44 -16.39 20.30
C SER A 192 -7.08 -15.69 19.00
N PHE A 193 -6.50 -16.40 18.03
CA PHE A 193 -6.15 -15.80 16.74
C PHE A 193 -7.34 -15.16 16.02
N TRP A 194 -8.51 -15.80 16.08
CA TRP A 194 -9.74 -15.31 15.43
C TRP A 194 -10.60 -14.41 16.32
N ARG A 195 -10.67 -14.69 17.63
CA ARG A 195 -11.59 -13.98 18.54
C ARG A 195 -10.98 -12.75 19.20
N SER A 196 -9.66 -12.74 19.41
CA SER A 196 -8.99 -11.65 20.12
C SER A 196 -8.55 -10.53 19.16
N PRO A 197 -8.58 -9.25 19.60
CA PRO A 197 -7.98 -8.16 18.85
C PRO A 197 -6.45 -8.24 18.88
N TRP A 198 -5.83 -7.86 17.76
CA TRP A 198 -4.38 -7.76 17.63
C TRP A 198 -3.96 -6.30 17.46
N LYS A 199 -3.15 -5.76 18.37
CA LYS A 199 -2.70 -4.37 18.30
C LYS A 199 -1.47 -4.24 17.41
N ILE A 200 -1.46 -3.30 16.47
CA ILE A 200 -0.28 -3.05 15.63
C ILE A 200 0.84 -2.39 16.47
N SER A 201 2.00 -3.05 16.53
CA SER A 201 3.18 -2.55 17.24
C SER A 201 3.82 -1.36 16.53
N PRO A 202 4.41 -0.38 17.26
CA PRO A 202 5.22 0.69 16.69
C PRO A 202 6.43 0.23 15.85
N GLN A 203 6.87 -1.01 16.00
CA GLN A 203 7.95 -1.59 15.20
C GLN A 203 7.50 -2.03 13.79
N SER A 204 6.23 -1.83 13.44
CA SER A 204 5.66 -2.21 12.15
C SER A 204 6.11 -1.25 11.04
N ASN A 205 6.50 -1.81 9.89
CA ASN A 205 6.97 -1.04 8.74
C ASN A 205 6.56 -1.72 7.42
N ARG A 206 7.10 -1.26 6.29
CA ARG A 206 6.78 -1.81 4.95
C ARG A 206 7.21 -3.27 4.74
N MET A 207 8.09 -3.81 5.58
CA MET A 207 8.50 -5.22 5.52
C MET A 207 7.51 -6.11 6.26
N GLY A 208 7.06 -5.71 7.44
CA GLY A 208 6.19 -6.55 8.24
C GLY A 208 5.55 -5.81 9.40
N TYR A 209 4.32 -6.21 9.72
CA TYR A 209 3.56 -5.66 10.84
C TYR A 209 3.66 -6.62 12.01
N ARG A 210 4.26 -6.15 13.10
CA ARG A 210 4.38 -6.92 14.34
C ARG A 210 3.12 -6.68 15.15
N LEU A 211 2.44 -7.75 15.54
CA LEU A 211 1.20 -7.67 16.29
C LEU A 211 1.48 -7.91 17.78
N GLN A 212 0.68 -7.25 18.62
CA GLN A 212 0.68 -7.42 20.07
C GLN A 212 -0.66 -7.97 20.51
N GLY A 213 -0.65 -9.09 21.21
CA GLY A 213 -1.83 -9.75 21.74
C GLY A 213 -1.45 -10.91 22.66
N GLN A 214 -2.39 -11.84 22.86
CA GLN A 214 -2.14 -13.07 23.59
C GLN A 214 -1.08 -13.91 22.84
N PRO A 215 0.05 -14.29 23.48
CA PRO A 215 1.04 -15.16 22.86
C PRO A 215 0.41 -16.47 22.40
N LEU A 216 0.71 -16.88 21.18
CA LEU A 216 0.20 -18.12 20.59
C LEU A 216 1.15 -19.28 20.87
N THR A 217 0.64 -20.32 21.54
CA THR A 217 1.39 -21.51 21.90
C THR A 217 1.37 -22.52 20.75
N ARG A 218 2.56 -22.97 20.34
CA ARG A 218 2.74 -24.07 19.39
C ARG A 218 2.99 -25.37 20.17
N THR A 219 2.39 -26.48 19.73
CA THR A 219 2.45 -27.81 20.38
C THR A 219 3.67 -28.63 19.97
N THR A 220 4.42 -28.17 18.96
CA THR A 220 5.65 -28.81 18.47
C THR A 220 6.86 -27.90 18.62
N ASP A 221 8.00 -28.50 18.89
CA ASP A 221 9.33 -27.89 18.91
C ASP A 221 10.09 -28.08 17.58
N ARG A 222 9.46 -28.71 16.58
CA ARG A 222 10.14 -28.97 15.30
C ARG A 222 10.64 -27.67 14.66
N GLU A 223 11.88 -27.72 14.19
CA GLU A 223 12.45 -26.66 13.37
C GLU A 223 11.86 -26.71 11.95
N LEU A 224 11.68 -25.54 11.33
CA LEU A 224 11.22 -25.44 9.95
C LEU A 224 12.41 -25.05 9.07
N LEU A 225 12.61 -25.84 8.01
CA LEU A 225 13.48 -25.43 6.90
C LEU A 225 12.95 -24.12 6.28
N SER A 226 13.88 -23.29 5.80
CA SER A 226 13.53 -22.07 5.08
C SER A 226 12.61 -22.37 3.90
N HIS A 227 11.45 -21.70 3.84
CA HIS A 227 10.45 -21.85 2.79
C HIS A 227 10.12 -20.50 2.15
N GLY A 228 9.50 -20.54 0.96
CA GLY A 228 9.10 -19.34 0.23
C GLY A 228 7.96 -18.59 0.91
N LEU A 229 8.05 -17.26 0.91
CA LEU A 229 7.11 -16.36 1.58
C LEU A 229 6.49 -15.36 0.60
N LEU A 230 5.25 -14.98 0.90
CA LEU A 230 4.49 -13.98 0.18
C LEU A 230 3.83 -13.02 1.19
N PRO A 231 3.58 -11.75 0.83
CA PRO A 231 2.85 -10.82 1.66
C PRO A 231 1.44 -11.32 1.96
N GLY A 232 0.98 -11.02 3.17
CA GLY A 232 -0.24 -11.58 3.74
C GLY A 232 0.01 -12.79 4.62
N VAL A 233 1.12 -13.53 4.45
CA VAL A 233 1.49 -14.62 5.36
C VAL A 233 1.72 -14.07 6.77
N ILE A 234 1.17 -14.76 7.76
CA ILE A 234 1.28 -14.43 9.18
C ILE A 234 2.17 -15.47 9.85
N GLN A 235 3.39 -15.06 10.20
CA GLN A 235 4.37 -15.90 10.87
C GLN A 235 4.26 -15.73 12.39
N VAL A 236 4.50 -16.79 13.15
CA VAL A 236 4.54 -16.74 14.63
C VAL A 236 5.92 -17.19 15.12
N PRO A 237 6.82 -16.26 15.49
CA PRO A 237 8.11 -16.60 16.09
C PRO A 237 7.94 -17.22 17.49
N GLY A 238 9.04 -17.67 18.09
CA GLY A 238 9.04 -18.34 19.40
C GLY A 238 8.52 -17.51 20.58
N ASN A 239 8.35 -16.18 20.42
CA ASN A 239 7.72 -15.33 21.43
C ASN A 239 6.17 -15.34 21.35
N GLY A 240 5.59 -16.08 20.41
CA GLY A 240 4.15 -16.22 20.23
C GLY A 240 3.45 -15.00 19.64
N GLN A 241 4.18 -13.92 19.27
CA GLN A 241 3.61 -12.68 18.76
C GLN A 241 3.60 -12.68 17.22
N PRO A 242 2.44 -12.65 16.55
CA PRO A 242 2.38 -12.77 15.10
C PRO A 242 3.05 -11.60 14.36
N ILE A 243 3.60 -11.91 13.18
CA ILE A 243 4.17 -10.95 12.24
C ILE A 243 3.50 -11.15 10.88
N VAL A 244 2.77 -10.13 10.42
CA VAL A 244 2.18 -10.11 9.07
C VAL A 244 3.22 -9.62 8.07
N LEU A 245 3.52 -10.41 7.05
CA LEU A 245 4.47 -10.01 6.00
C LEU A 245 3.84 -9.03 5.03
N MET A 246 4.54 -7.93 4.75
CA MET A 246 4.11 -6.87 3.84
C MET A 246 4.97 -6.86 2.57
N ASN A 247 4.76 -5.91 1.65
CA ASN A 247 5.35 -5.97 0.30
C ASN A 247 6.88 -6.07 0.25
N ASP A 248 7.55 -5.45 1.22
CA ASP A 248 9.02 -5.38 1.27
C ASP A 248 9.61 -6.55 2.10
N ALA A 249 8.78 -7.49 2.57
CA ALA A 249 9.17 -8.65 3.37
C ALA A 249 10.21 -9.52 2.67
N GLN A 250 11.03 -10.23 3.47
CA GLN A 250 11.91 -11.28 2.97
C GLN A 250 11.17 -12.32 2.13
N THR A 251 11.83 -12.87 1.11
CA THR A 251 11.24 -13.88 0.22
C THR A 251 11.31 -15.29 0.79
N THR A 252 12.14 -15.54 1.79
CA THR A 252 12.27 -16.83 2.48
C THR A 252 12.33 -16.66 4.00
N GLY A 253 11.90 -17.68 4.75
CA GLY A 253 12.04 -17.70 6.20
C GLY A 253 11.62 -19.03 6.82
N GLY A 254 11.93 -19.22 8.10
CA GLY A 254 11.76 -20.48 8.82
C GLY A 254 10.77 -20.43 9.99
N TYR A 255 9.92 -19.40 10.10
CA TYR A 255 8.90 -19.36 11.14
C TYR A 255 7.61 -20.08 10.71
N PRO A 256 6.88 -20.71 11.65
CA PRO A 256 5.59 -21.34 11.37
C PRO A 256 4.56 -20.30 10.95
N ARG A 257 3.70 -20.67 9.98
CA ARG A 257 2.71 -19.79 9.36
C ARG A 257 1.32 -20.19 9.82
N ILE A 258 0.74 -19.40 10.73
CA ILE A 258 -0.58 -19.70 11.29
C ILE A 258 -1.71 -19.40 10.31
N ALA A 259 -1.57 -18.36 9.48
CA ALA A 259 -2.59 -17.91 8.55
C ALA A 259 -1.99 -17.13 7.38
N CYS A 260 -2.81 -16.87 6.36
CA CYS A 260 -2.48 -16.01 5.23
C CYS A 260 -3.67 -15.09 4.90
N ILE A 261 -3.45 -13.78 4.94
CA ILE A 261 -4.45 -12.77 4.60
C ILE A 261 -4.72 -12.82 3.10
N ILE A 262 -6.01 -12.79 2.74
CA ILE A 262 -6.41 -12.84 1.33
C ILE A 262 -6.00 -11.53 0.63
N GLU A 263 -5.65 -11.62 -0.66
CA GLU A 263 -5.13 -10.47 -1.41
C GLU A 263 -6.06 -9.26 -1.37
N ALA A 264 -7.37 -9.51 -1.49
CA ALA A 264 -8.41 -8.48 -1.52
C ALA A 264 -8.49 -7.61 -0.26
N ASP A 265 -8.00 -8.10 0.90
CA ASP A 265 -8.12 -7.40 2.19
C ASP A 265 -6.81 -6.74 2.63
N ARG A 266 -5.71 -6.98 1.91
CA ARG A 266 -4.38 -6.47 2.31
C ARG A 266 -4.30 -4.95 2.35
N TYR A 267 -5.06 -4.26 1.51
CA TYR A 267 -5.11 -2.80 1.47
C TYR A 267 -5.66 -2.20 2.78
N HIS A 268 -6.45 -2.94 3.55
CA HIS A 268 -6.90 -2.51 4.87
C HIS A 268 -5.71 -2.27 5.81
N LEU A 269 -4.75 -3.19 5.85
CA LEU A 269 -3.56 -3.08 6.71
C LEU A 269 -2.79 -1.78 6.46
N ALA A 270 -2.71 -1.35 5.20
CA ALA A 270 -1.99 -0.15 4.81
C ALA A 270 -2.55 1.14 5.45
N GLN A 271 -3.79 1.12 5.94
CA GLN A 271 -4.47 2.26 6.53
C GLN A 271 -4.70 2.16 8.03
N ILE A 272 -4.39 1.05 8.68
CA ILE A 272 -4.63 0.91 10.12
C ILE A 272 -3.49 1.61 10.88
N PRO A 273 -3.80 2.62 11.72
CA PRO A 273 -2.77 3.33 12.47
C PRO A 273 -2.04 2.43 13.47
N LEU A 274 -0.79 2.79 13.78
CA LEU A 274 -0.04 2.15 14.86
C LEU A 274 -0.83 2.23 16.17
N GLY A 275 -0.84 1.15 16.94
CA GLY A 275 -1.58 1.03 18.19
C GLY A 275 -3.08 0.79 18.04
N GLN A 276 -3.64 0.77 16.82
CA GLN A 276 -5.02 0.36 16.61
C GLN A 276 -5.14 -1.17 16.49
N PRO A 277 -6.29 -1.75 16.88
CA PRO A 277 -6.51 -3.18 16.80
C PRO A 277 -6.90 -3.62 15.38
N ILE A 278 -6.53 -4.85 15.02
CA ILE A 278 -7.02 -5.60 13.87
C ILE A 278 -7.71 -6.88 14.36
N HIS A 279 -8.74 -7.32 13.65
CA HIS A 279 -9.48 -8.55 13.92
C HIS A 279 -9.39 -9.44 12.70
N PHE A 280 -8.98 -10.69 12.90
CA PHE A 280 -8.95 -11.68 11.83
C PHE A 280 -10.26 -12.43 11.76
N VAL A 281 -10.77 -12.62 10.54
CA VAL A 281 -11.94 -13.45 10.28
C VAL A 281 -11.52 -14.60 9.39
N GLN A 282 -11.89 -15.81 9.78
CA GLN A 282 -11.61 -16.99 9.00
C GLN A 282 -12.39 -16.94 7.68
N CYS A 283 -11.72 -17.25 6.58
CA CYS A 283 -12.26 -17.20 5.23
C CYS A 283 -12.10 -18.57 4.55
N SER A 284 -13.03 -18.91 3.66
CA SER A 284 -12.89 -20.03 2.73
C SER A 284 -12.11 -19.62 1.48
N LEU A 285 -11.61 -20.62 0.74
CA LEU A 285 -10.91 -20.36 -0.53
C LEU A 285 -11.83 -19.72 -1.58
N GLU A 286 -13.10 -20.14 -1.64
CA GLU A 286 -14.10 -19.60 -2.57
C GLU A 286 -14.37 -18.11 -2.30
N GLU A 287 -14.60 -17.75 -1.03
CA GLU A 287 -14.76 -16.35 -0.62
C GLU A 287 -13.53 -15.50 -0.94
N ALA A 288 -12.33 -16.05 -0.74
CA ALA A 288 -11.07 -15.37 -1.05
C ALA A 288 -10.94 -15.09 -2.56
N LEU A 289 -11.23 -16.08 -3.41
CA LEU A 289 -11.18 -15.94 -4.86
C LEU A 289 -12.26 -14.97 -5.37
N LYS A 290 -13.48 -15.07 -4.84
CA LYS A 290 -14.58 -14.17 -5.17
C LYS A 290 -14.24 -12.73 -4.79
N ALA A 291 -13.72 -12.50 -3.58
CA ALA A 291 -13.32 -11.17 -3.12
C ALA A 291 -12.24 -10.55 -4.03
N ARG A 292 -11.26 -11.35 -4.46
CA ARG A 292 -10.23 -10.90 -5.41
C ARG A 292 -10.84 -10.53 -6.76
N GLN A 293 -11.75 -11.34 -7.28
CA GLN A 293 -12.45 -11.04 -8.54
C GLN A 293 -13.31 -9.79 -8.43
N ASP A 294 -14.03 -9.60 -7.33
CA ASP A 294 -14.92 -8.46 -7.14
C ASP A 294 -14.11 -7.14 -7.03
N GLN A 295 -12.94 -7.16 -6.38
CA GLN A 295 -12.03 -6.01 -6.37
C GLN A 295 -11.46 -5.70 -7.76
N GLN A 296 -11.05 -6.71 -8.53
CA GLN A 296 -10.58 -6.51 -9.91
C GLN A 296 -11.68 -5.93 -10.79
N ARG A 297 -12.89 -6.52 -10.75
CA ARG A 297 -14.06 -6.04 -11.50
C ARG A 297 -14.39 -4.59 -11.17
N TYR A 298 -14.29 -4.21 -9.91
CA TYR A 298 -14.50 -2.82 -9.49
C TYR A 298 -13.49 -1.87 -10.16
N LEU A 299 -12.22 -2.23 -10.19
CA LEU A 299 -11.17 -1.43 -10.82
C LEU A 299 -11.37 -1.35 -12.35
N ASP A 300 -11.77 -2.45 -12.99
CA ASP A 300 -12.09 -2.48 -14.42
C ASP A 300 -13.30 -1.59 -14.75
N GLN A 301 -14.34 -1.60 -13.90
CA GLN A 301 -15.51 -0.71 -14.03
C GLN A 301 -15.11 0.76 -13.89
N LEU A 302 -14.19 1.09 -12.97
CA LEU A 302 -13.66 2.44 -12.85
C LEU A 302 -12.88 2.85 -14.09
N ALA A 303 -12.01 1.97 -14.60
CA ALA A 303 -11.24 2.24 -15.80
C ALA A 303 -12.17 2.57 -16.96
N TRP A 304 -13.21 1.77 -17.20
CA TRP A 304 -14.18 2.02 -18.27
C TRP A 304 -14.92 3.35 -18.10
N ARG A 305 -15.36 3.68 -16.87
CA ARG A 305 -16.05 4.96 -16.57
C ARG A 305 -15.15 6.17 -16.79
N LEU A 306 -13.85 6.05 -16.52
CA LEU A 306 -12.87 7.13 -16.65
C LEU A 306 -12.31 7.24 -18.07
N ASP A 307 -12.33 6.14 -18.83
CA ASP A 307 -11.94 6.09 -20.24
C ASP A 307 -13.02 6.61 -21.20
N GLY A 308 -14.22 6.91 -20.69
CA GLY A 308 -15.34 7.47 -21.45
C GLY A 308 -14.88 8.63 -22.32
N LYS A 309 -14.83 8.36 -23.64
CA LYS A 309 -14.84 9.39 -24.68
C LYS A 309 -16.19 10.11 -24.54
N ASP A 310 -16.17 11.31 -23.98
CA ASP A 310 -17.19 12.31 -24.32
C ASP A 310 -17.00 12.73 -25.78
#